data_AF-A0A7J7PUV0-F1
#
_entry.id   AF-A0A7J7PUV0-F1
#
_cell.length_a   1.000
_cell.length_b   1.000
_cell.length_c   1.000
_cell.angle_alpha   90.00
_cell.angle_beta   90.00
_cell.angle_gamma   90.00
#
_symmetry.space_group_name_H-M   'P 1'
#
loop_
_entity.id
_entity.type
_entity.pdbx_description
1 polymer ?
#
loop_
_entity_poly.entity_id
_entity_poly.type
_entity_poly.pdbx_seq_one_letter_code
_entity_poly.pdbx_strand_id
1 'polypeptide(L)'
;MKVPPAASAIDSHTKNMFNALRCFMLDFWDHTQGECQASSIQLLQKQLEKASLRGHLYNTPPRCLHLMGGGRICLVHNPMGTTLLNADPHVSSSSSSSSSSSSSSSSSSSSSSAAAAAAAAATAAAALDPGTLQLLQSFFAAAHDIFYISFGRWHSNNCDGVDASYDEALEQLGAYLEKQRSTFPNVFFAPALHDHTRCTNGAFNDSLPTACQQPKVRGYPLDIGMTLQRAAHDILTTKHKVPVIGSYQASLMLHDAHVLPRQTIAGRADCLHYCRPGVPEQLAAAAAAAAAATAAPAEVCSSSSSSRKQLSNADVESYWLDMLTTEASSDPQRAAAAAAAQQTLKDVRAEMMAHHQQQQQPAAAAAAASSSSSSSSSSSSSSSSSSRRAHH
;
A
#
# COMPACT_ATOMS: atom_id res chain seq x y z
N MET A 1 24.99 -27.83 15.63
CA MET A 1 23.85 -27.13 16.25
C MET A 1 22.72 -27.09 15.23
N LYS A 2 21.53 -27.60 15.55
CA LYS A 2 20.34 -27.42 14.70
C LYS A 2 19.94 -25.96 14.79
N VAL A 3 20.02 -25.22 13.69
CA VAL A 3 19.36 -23.91 13.58
C VAL A 3 17.88 -24.18 13.81
N PRO A 4 17.23 -23.58 14.83
CA PRO A 4 15.79 -23.74 15.01
C PRO A 4 15.09 -23.36 13.70
N PRO A 5 13.99 -24.03 13.31
CA PRO A 5 13.23 -23.62 12.13
C PRO A 5 12.94 -22.13 12.29
N ALA A 6 13.37 -21.33 11.31
CA ALA A 6 13.21 -19.89 11.34
C ALA A 6 11.73 -19.62 11.60
N ALA A 7 11.38 -19.21 12.83
CA ALA A 7 10.11 -18.56 13.08
C ALA A 7 10.08 -17.43 12.05
N SER A 8 9.17 -17.50 11.09
CA SER A 8 9.14 -16.58 9.95
C SER A 8 9.34 -15.18 10.51
N ALA A 9 10.46 -14.54 10.19
CA ALA A 9 10.77 -13.20 10.66
C ALA A 9 9.77 -12.27 9.96
N ILE A 10 8.60 -12.14 10.56
CA ILE A 10 7.54 -11.29 10.09
C ILE A 10 8.10 -9.88 10.14
N ASP A 11 8.08 -9.20 8.98
CA ASP A 11 8.29 -7.77 8.88
C ASP A 11 7.52 -7.05 10.01
N SER A 12 8.27 -6.41 10.90
CA SER A 12 7.70 -5.79 12.10
C SER A 12 6.74 -4.67 11.75
N HIS A 13 6.88 -4.04 10.59
CA HIS A 13 5.94 -3.06 10.10
C HIS A 13 4.60 -3.71 9.70
N THR A 14 4.63 -4.81 8.95
CA THR A 14 3.41 -5.61 8.66
C THR A 14 2.69 -6.00 9.94
N LYS A 15 3.43 -6.51 10.94
CA LYS A 15 2.86 -6.91 12.24
C LYS A 15 2.19 -5.71 12.92
N ASN A 16 2.85 -4.55 12.88
CA ASN A 16 2.35 -3.36 13.53
C ASN A 16 1.12 -2.79 12.83
N MET A 17 1.10 -2.77 11.50
CA MET A 17 -0.05 -2.38 10.68
C MET A 17 -1.24 -3.31 10.90
N PHE A 18 -1.01 -4.62 10.91
CA PHE A 18 -2.05 -5.59 11.20
C PHE A 18 -2.67 -5.38 12.58
N ASN A 19 -1.83 -5.18 13.61
CA ASN A 19 -2.34 -4.95 14.95
C ASN A 19 -2.99 -3.56 15.12
N ALA A 20 -2.53 -2.57 14.36
CA ALA A 20 -3.17 -1.26 14.30
C ALA A 20 -4.58 -1.36 13.69
N LEU A 21 -4.71 -2.04 12.55
CA LEU A 21 -6.02 -2.35 11.95
C LEU A 21 -6.95 -3.05 12.95
N ARG A 22 -6.44 -4.03 13.72
CA ARG A 22 -7.21 -4.66 14.79
C ARG A 22 -7.72 -3.68 15.83
N CYS A 23 -6.87 -2.76 16.29
CA CYS A 23 -7.23 -1.76 17.30
C CYS A 23 -8.25 -0.73 16.79
N PHE A 24 -8.11 -0.26 15.56
CA PHE A 24 -9.07 0.70 14.96
C PHE A 24 -10.39 0.05 14.58
N MET A 25 -10.40 -1.26 14.44
CA MET A 25 -11.56 -2.01 14.02
C MET A 25 -12.14 -2.90 15.12
N LEU A 26 -11.78 -2.68 16.39
CA LEU A 26 -12.32 -3.41 17.54
C LEU A 26 -13.85 -3.38 17.54
N ASP A 27 -14.45 -2.21 17.30
CA ASP A 27 -15.91 -2.04 17.27
C ASP A 27 -16.58 -2.74 16.07
N PHE A 28 -15.78 -3.14 15.08
CA PHE A 28 -16.22 -3.84 13.88
C PHE A 28 -15.70 -5.27 13.84
N TRP A 29 -14.92 -5.76 14.81
CA TRP A 29 -14.32 -7.08 14.83
C TRP A 29 -15.04 -7.99 15.81
N ASP A 30 -15.50 -9.15 15.34
CA ASP A 30 -16.05 -10.18 16.21
C ASP A 30 -14.91 -10.90 16.95
N HIS A 31 -14.55 -10.35 18.11
CA HIS A 31 -13.55 -10.92 19.00
C HIS A 31 -13.84 -12.37 19.41
N THR A 32 -15.10 -12.80 19.38
CA THR A 32 -15.48 -14.17 19.77
C THR A 32 -15.02 -15.21 18.74
N GLN A 33 -14.75 -14.79 17.50
CA GLN A 33 -14.23 -15.64 16.44
C GLN A 33 -12.70 -15.71 16.39
N GLY A 34 -12.01 -14.80 17.10
CA GLY A 34 -10.54 -14.77 17.16
C GLY A 34 -9.87 -14.37 15.82
N GLU A 35 -8.58 -14.71 15.70
CA GLU A 35 -7.84 -14.62 14.44
C GLU A 35 -7.98 -15.95 13.68
N CYS A 36 -8.54 -15.93 12.47
CA CYS A 36 -8.73 -17.13 11.67
C CYS A 36 -7.62 -17.30 10.63
N GLN A 37 -7.32 -18.56 10.28
CA GLN A 37 -6.56 -18.83 9.06
C GLN A 37 -7.36 -18.37 7.84
N ALA A 38 -6.68 -17.99 6.76
CA ALA A 38 -7.35 -17.56 5.54
C ALA A 38 -8.29 -18.66 4.99
N SER A 39 -7.89 -19.92 5.16
CA SER A 39 -8.69 -21.13 4.85
C SER A 39 -8.43 -22.22 5.88
N SER A 40 -9.42 -23.09 6.10
CA SER A 40 -9.25 -24.35 6.86
C SER A 40 -8.49 -25.43 6.08
N ILE A 41 -8.26 -25.22 4.78
CA ILE A 41 -7.58 -26.18 3.90
C ILE A 41 -6.07 -25.91 3.97
N GLN A 42 -5.36 -26.74 4.74
CA GLN A 42 -3.91 -26.59 4.95
C GLN A 42 -3.08 -26.53 3.66
N LEU A 43 -3.49 -27.24 2.60
CA LEU A 43 -2.80 -27.21 1.32
C LEU A 43 -2.85 -25.82 0.69
N LEU A 44 -4.02 -25.18 0.67
CA LEU A 44 -4.19 -23.83 0.14
C LEU A 44 -3.43 -22.81 0.98
N GLN A 45 -3.45 -22.96 2.32
CA GLN A 45 -2.69 -22.09 3.22
C GLN A 45 -1.17 -22.18 2.93
N LYS A 46 -0.63 -23.39 2.78
CA LYS A 46 0.78 -23.61 2.40
C LYS A 46 1.11 -23.05 1.02
N GLN A 47 0.19 -23.15 0.06
CA GLN A 47 0.37 -22.55 -1.27
C GLN A 47 0.39 -21.03 -1.21
N LEU A 48 -0.52 -20.42 -0.43
CA LEU A 48 -0.55 -18.97 -0.23
C LEU A 48 0.75 -18.49 0.43
N GLU A 49 1.22 -19.19 1.46
CA GLU A 49 2.52 -18.95 2.09
C GLU A 49 3.67 -19.05 1.09
N LYS A 50 3.72 -20.15 0.33
CA LYS A 50 4.74 -20.36 -0.70
C LYS A 50 4.73 -19.24 -1.75
N ALA A 51 3.55 -18.86 -2.25
CA ALA A 51 3.39 -17.82 -3.26
C ALA A 51 3.83 -16.44 -2.73
N SER A 52 3.49 -16.14 -1.48
CA SER A 52 3.84 -14.87 -0.84
C SER A 52 5.33 -14.74 -0.57
N LEU A 53 5.99 -15.85 -0.21
CA LEU A 53 7.43 -15.92 0.03
C LEU A 53 8.28 -15.92 -1.25
N ARG A 54 7.66 -15.90 -2.44
CA ARG A 54 8.42 -15.80 -3.69
C ARG A 54 9.09 -14.43 -3.78
N GLY A 55 10.27 -14.41 -4.37
CA GLY A 55 11.07 -13.20 -4.55
C GLY A 55 11.89 -12.82 -3.32
N HIS A 56 11.35 -12.92 -2.10
CA HIS A 56 12.09 -12.54 -0.90
C HIS A 56 11.67 -13.28 0.38
N LEU A 57 12.65 -13.71 1.19
CA LEU A 57 12.44 -14.51 2.41
C LEU A 57 11.68 -13.77 3.53
N TYR A 58 11.62 -12.44 3.46
CA TYR A 58 10.95 -11.60 4.46
C TYR A 58 9.55 -11.16 4.02
N ASN A 59 9.09 -11.61 2.85
CA ASN A 59 7.70 -11.41 2.48
C ASN A 59 6.82 -12.16 3.46
N THR A 60 5.68 -11.58 3.79
CA THR A 60 4.75 -12.19 4.73
C THR A 60 3.52 -12.69 3.98
N PRO A 61 3.00 -13.87 4.31
CA PRO A 61 1.72 -14.30 3.78
C PRO A 61 0.63 -13.29 4.16
N PRO A 62 -0.37 -13.08 3.29
CA PRO A 62 -1.52 -12.26 3.60
C PRO A 62 -2.18 -12.67 4.91
N ARG A 63 -2.66 -11.68 5.66
CA ARG A 63 -3.39 -11.91 6.91
C ARG A 63 -4.73 -11.21 6.88
N CYS A 64 -5.76 -11.89 7.36
CA CYS A 64 -7.13 -11.39 7.31
C CYS A 64 -7.75 -11.27 8.72
N LEU A 65 -8.58 -10.24 8.94
CA LEU A 65 -9.36 -10.01 10.15
C LEU A 65 -10.85 -10.13 9.84
N HIS A 66 -11.62 -10.94 10.56
CA HIS A 66 -13.07 -11.04 10.36
C HIS A 66 -13.81 -9.82 10.95
N LEU A 67 -14.91 -9.41 10.34
CA LEU A 67 -15.74 -8.30 10.81
C LEU A 67 -17.09 -8.79 11.37
N MET A 68 -17.66 -8.07 12.36
CA MET A 68 -18.94 -8.37 13.04
C MET A 68 -20.16 -8.38 12.11
N GLY A 69 -20.04 -7.84 10.90
CA GLY A 69 -21.08 -7.85 9.87
C GLY A 69 -20.87 -8.91 8.79
N GLY A 70 -19.91 -9.82 8.97
CA GLY A 70 -19.37 -10.64 7.89
C GLY A 70 -18.24 -9.93 7.15
N GLY A 71 -17.49 -10.69 6.37
CA GLY A 71 -16.34 -10.20 5.60
C GLY A 71 -15.06 -10.11 6.40
N ARG A 72 -14.01 -9.74 5.69
CA ARG A 72 -12.66 -9.68 6.24
C ARG A 72 -11.88 -8.50 5.72
N ILE A 73 -10.86 -8.10 6.46
CA ILE A 73 -9.83 -7.17 6.02
C ILE A 73 -8.53 -7.92 5.85
N CYS A 74 -8.11 -8.08 4.60
CA CYS A 74 -6.91 -8.79 4.23
C CYS A 74 -5.77 -7.81 3.92
N LEU A 75 -4.67 -7.93 4.67
CA LEU A 75 -3.43 -7.20 4.49
C LEU A 75 -2.49 -8.01 3.60
N VAL A 76 -2.14 -7.48 2.43
CA VAL A 76 -1.10 -8.00 1.53
C VAL A 76 0.06 -7.01 1.54
N HIS A 77 1.14 -7.33 2.26
CA HIS A 77 2.20 -6.36 2.55
C HIS A 77 3.58 -6.82 2.09
N ASN A 78 4.29 -5.90 1.45
CA ASN A 78 5.62 -6.04 0.87
C ASN A 78 5.83 -7.30 0.00
N PRO A 79 4.89 -7.75 -0.84
CA PRO A 79 5.25 -8.70 -1.90
C PRO A 79 6.25 -8.03 -2.86
N MET A 80 7.11 -8.82 -3.51
CA MET A 80 7.71 -8.33 -4.76
C MET A 80 6.58 -8.19 -5.78
N GLY A 81 6.41 -7.01 -6.37
CA GLY A 81 5.27 -6.72 -7.24
C GLY A 81 5.14 -7.72 -8.40
N THR A 82 6.26 -8.18 -8.95
CA THR A 82 6.32 -9.21 -9.99
C THR A 82 5.79 -10.58 -9.54
N THR A 83 5.87 -10.90 -8.25
CA THR A 83 5.37 -12.17 -7.69
C THR A 83 3.90 -12.11 -7.28
N LEU A 84 3.31 -10.91 -7.29
CA LEU A 84 1.95 -10.68 -6.85
C LEU A 84 0.94 -11.33 -7.80
N LEU A 85 1.26 -11.34 -9.10
CA LEU A 85 0.31 -11.60 -10.19
C LEU A 85 0.71 -12.64 -11.24
N ASN A 86 1.77 -13.42 -11.03
CA ASN A 86 2.06 -14.75 -11.61
C ASN A 86 3.54 -15.04 -11.38
N ALA A 87 3.95 -16.30 -11.37
CA ALA A 87 5.37 -16.65 -11.22
C ALA A 87 6.20 -16.49 -12.51
N ASP A 88 5.54 -16.31 -13.66
CA ASP A 88 6.23 -16.32 -14.95
C ASP A 88 5.66 -15.29 -15.94
N PRO A 89 6.37 -14.17 -16.20
CA PRO A 89 5.98 -13.22 -17.24
C PRO A 89 6.06 -13.81 -18.66
N HIS A 90 6.65 -15.01 -18.85
CA HIS A 90 6.86 -15.62 -20.16
C HIS A 90 5.85 -16.71 -20.58
N VAL A 91 4.91 -17.13 -19.71
CA VAL A 91 4.04 -18.29 -20.00
C VAL A 91 2.67 -17.94 -20.61
N SER A 92 2.34 -16.65 -20.77
CA SER A 92 0.99 -16.22 -21.19
C SER A 92 0.65 -16.40 -22.69
N SER A 93 1.44 -17.12 -23.49
CA SER A 93 1.22 -17.21 -24.95
C SER A 93 1.09 -18.63 -25.54
N SER A 94 1.06 -19.69 -24.74
CA SER A 94 0.85 -21.05 -25.26
C SER A 94 -0.59 -21.52 -25.06
N SER A 95 -1.44 -21.16 -26.02
CA SER A 95 -2.78 -21.71 -26.22
C SER A 95 -2.73 -23.23 -26.40
N SER A 96 -2.89 -23.96 -25.30
CA SER A 96 -3.01 -25.42 -25.33
C SER A 96 -4.47 -25.79 -25.60
N SER A 97 -4.73 -26.14 -26.86
CA SER A 97 -5.90 -26.89 -27.29
C SER A 97 -5.91 -28.25 -26.59
N SER A 98 -7.00 -28.60 -25.91
CA SER A 98 -7.20 -29.95 -25.38
C SER A 98 -8.65 -30.38 -25.47
N SER A 99 -8.77 -31.56 -26.07
CA SER A 99 -9.93 -32.31 -26.52
C SER A 99 -10.80 -32.86 -25.39
N SER A 100 -12.09 -32.92 -25.71
CA SER A 100 -13.19 -33.52 -24.97
C SER A 100 -13.07 -35.03 -24.82
N SER A 101 -13.36 -35.54 -23.62
CA SER A 101 -13.83 -36.91 -23.43
C SER A 101 -14.82 -36.97 -22.27
N SER A 102 -15.90 -37.72 -22.50
CA SER A 102 -17.11 -37.85 -21.70
C SER A 102 -17.09 -39.13 -20.87
N SER A 103 -17.60 -39.11 -19.65
CA SER A 103 -18.09 -40.31 -18.93
C SER A 103 -19.02 -39.95 -17.78
N SER A 104 -19.98 -40.84 -17.55
CA SER A 104 -21.21 -40.70 -16.78
C SER A 104 -21.21 -41.48 -15.45
N SER A 105 -22.16 -41.12 -14.55
CA SER A 105 -22.66 -41.80 -13.33
C SER A 105 -21.72 -41.88 -12.11
N SER A 106 -22.13 -41.77 -10.83
CA SER A 106 -23.40 -42.04 -10.13
C SER A 106 -23.44 -41.29 -8.78
N SER A 107 -24.63 -41.20 -8.18
CA SER A 107 -25.01 -40.42 -6.99
C SER A 107 -24.84 -41.13 -5.64
N SER A 108 -24.80 -40.32 -4.56
CA SER A 108 -25.02 -40.60 -3.12
C SER A 108 -23.81 -40.64 -2.16
N SER A 109 -23.37 -39.45 -1.71
CA SER A 109 -22.78 -39.16 -0.38
C SER A 109 -22.50 -37.64 -0.28
N SER A 110 -23.45 -36.88 0.28
CA SER A 110 -23.58 -35.43 0.08
C SER A 110 -22.75 -34.55 1.01
N SER A 111 -21.94 -35.09 1.92
CA SER A 111 -21.12 -34.31 2.86
C SER A 111 -19.61 -34.47 2.68
N SER A 112 -19.15 -35.49 1.94
CA SER A 112 -17.73 -35.71 1.61
C SER A 112 -17.30 -35.11 0.27
N SER A 113 -18.24 -34.70 -0.59
CA SER A 113 -17.96 -34.20 -1.94
C SER A 113 -17.38 -32.79 -1.98
N ALA A 114 -17.80 -31.89 -1.07
CA ALA A 114 -17.32 -30.50 -1.05
C ALA A 114 -15.84 -30.40 -0.66
N ALA A 115 -15.41 -31.15 0.35
CA ALA A 115 -14.01 -31.20 0.77
C ALA A 115 -13.11 -31.83 -0.32
N ALA A 116 -13.58 -32.89 -0.98
CA ALA A 116 -12.87 -33.52 -2.08
C ALA A 116 -12.76 -32.60 -3.31
N ALA A 117 -13.83 -31.88 -3.66
CA ALA A 117 -13.82 -30.88 -4.73
C ALA A 117 -12.86 -29.72 -4.43
N ALA A 118 -12.87 -29.22 -3.19
CA ALA A 118 -11.94 -28.16 -2.78
C ALA A 118 -10.46 -28.64 -2.78
N ALA A 119 -10.20 -29.89 -2.38
CA ALA A 119 -8.86 -30.49 -2.45
C ALA A 119 -8.39 -30.71 -3.91
N ALA A 120 -9.29 -31.14 -4.79
CA ALA A 120 -8.99 -31.28 -6.22
C ALA A 120 -8.72 -29.92 -6.88
N ALA A 121 -9.54 -28.90 -6.57
CA ALA A 121 -9.33 -27.53 -7.03
C ALA A 121 -8.01 -26.94 -6.51
N ALA A 122 -7.67 -27.18 -5.24
CA ALA A 122 -6.39 -26.77 -4.66
C ALA A 122 -5.19 -27.47 -5.33
N THR A 123 -5.35 -28.73 -5.74
CA THR A 123 -4.31 -29.48 -6.46
C THR A 123 -4.13 -28.95 -7.88
N ALA A 124 -5.23 -28.66 -8.58
CA ALA A 124 -5.20 -28.04 -9.91
C ALA A 124 -4.59 -26.62 -9.87
N ALA A 125 -4.95 -25.82 -8.86
CA ALA A 125 -4.36 -24.51 -8.64
C ALA A 125 -2.87 -24.60 -8.32
N ALA A 126 -2.43 -25.61 -7.55
CA ALA A 126 -1.01 -25.87 -7.31
C ALA A 126 -0.20 -25.99 -8.60
N ALA A 127 -0.80 -26.61 -9.62
CA ALA A 127 -0.15 -26.86 -10.90
C ALA A 127 0.04 -25.59 -11.74
N LEU A 128 -0.77 -24.56 -11.51
CA LEU A 128 -0.68 -23.27 -12.21
C LEU A 128 0.29 -22.28 -11.56
N ASP A 129 0.88 -22.65 -10.41
CA ASP A 129 1.79 -21.80 -9.61
C ASP A 129 1.31 -20.33 -9.46
N PRO A 130 0.02 -20.08 -9.16
CA PRO A 130 -0.60 -18.76 -9.19
C PRO A 130 0.10 -17.76 -8.25
N GLY A 131 0.02 -16.47 -8.62
CA GLY A 131 0.42 -15.37 -7.76
C GLY A 131 -0.47 -15.25 -6.52
N THR A 132 0.00 -14.46 -5.55
CA THR A 132 -0.68 -14.30 -4.25
C THR A 132 -2.10 -13.77 -4.40
N LEU A 133 -2.34 -12.78 -5.27
CA LEU A 133 -3.69 -12.23 -5.46
C LEU A 133 -4.64 -13.19 -6.19
N GLN A 134 -4.13 -14.00 -7.13
CA GLN A 134 -4.95 -15.03 -7.79
C GLN A 134 -5.40 -16.10 -6.81
N LEU A 135 -4.50 -16.53 -5.92
CA LEU A 135 -4.85 -17.47 -4.86
C LEU A 135 -5.92 -16.88 -3.96
N LEU A 136 -5.66 -15.67 -3.42
CA LEU A 136 -6.63 -14.96 -2.59
C LEU A 136 -7.98 -14.88 -3.29
N GLN A 137 -8.03 -14.48 -4.55
CA GLN A 137 -9.28 -14.37 -5.29
C GLN A 137 -10.01 -15.69 -5.45
N SER A 138 -9.30 -16.71 -5.89
CA SER A 138 -9.94 -17.97 -6.32
C SER A 138 -10.46 -18.79 -5.15
N PHE A 139 -9.84 -18.65 -3.97
CA PHE A 139 -10.07 -19.59 -2.86
C PHE A 139 -10.39 -18.96 -1.54
N PHE A 140 -9.99 -17.71 -1.33
CA PHE A 140 -10.07 -17.11 -0.01
C PHE A 140 -11.10 -15.99 0.02
N ALA A 141 -11.05 -15.07 -0.94
CA ALA A 141 -11.74 -13.80 -0.95
C ALA A 141 -13.24 -13.92 -1.20
N ALA A 142 -14.01 -13.10 -0.50
CA ALA A 142 -15.40 -12.82 -0.80
C ALA A 142 -15.56 -11.38 -1.32
N ALA A 143 -16.64 -11.10 -2.04
CA ALA A 143 -16.88 -9.78 -2.64
C ALA A 143 -17.00 -8.63 -1.62
N HIS A 144 -17.29 -8.94 -0.35
CA HIS A 144 -17.41 -7.97 0.74
C HIS A 144 -16.13 -7.87 1.57
N ASP A 145 -15.08 -8.62 1.23
CA ASP A 145 -13.78 -8.45 1.85
C ASP A 145 -13.12 -7.14 1.37
N ILE A 146 -12.30 -6.58 2.25
CA ILE A 146 -11.48 -5.39 2.00
C ILE A 146 -10.02 -5.82 1.90
N PHE A 147 -9.32 -5.37 0.87
CA PHE A 147 -7.91 -5.64 0.67
C PHE A 147 -7.10 -4.36 0.81
N TYR A 148 -6.15 -4.37 1.74
CA TYR A 148 -5.08 -3.39 1.80
C TYR A 148 -3.83 -4.00 1.19
N ILE A 149 -3.39 -3.44 0.06
CA ILE A 149 -2.19 -3.89 -0.64
C ILE A 149 -1.12 -2.82 -0.47
N SER A 150 0.08 -3.23 -0.09
CA SER A 150 1.21 -2.30 -0.04
C SER A 150 2.48 -3.00 -0.49
N PHE A 151 3.14 -2.42 -1.48
CA PHE A 151 4.50 -2.76 -1.88
C PHE A 151 5.24 -1.52 -2.36
N GLY A 152 6.52 -1.68 -2.63
CA GLY A 152 7.41 -0.62 -3.09
C GLY A 152 8.77 -0.70 -2.42
N ARG A 153 8.84 -1.33 -1.24
CA ARG A 153 10.10 -1.46 -0.50
C ARG A 153 11.13 -2.32 -1.24
N TRP A 154 10.70 -3.33 -1.99
CA TRP A 154 11.61 -4.12 -2.83
C TRP A 154 11.89 -3.48 -4.19
N HIS A 155 11.18 -2.41 -4.53
CA HIS A 155 11.35 -1.63 -5.76
C HIS A 155 11.99 -0.28 -5.49
N SER A 156 12.46 -0.04 -4.28
CA SER A 156 13.16 1.20 -3.95
C SER A 156 14.00 1.02 -2.71
N ASN A 157 15.08 1.76 -2.66
CA ASN A 157 15.73 2.02 -1.40
C ASN A 157 16.26 3.45 -1.40
N ASN A 158 16.46 3.99 -0.21
CA ASN A 158 16.89 5.37 -0.06
C ASN A 158 18.25 5.69 -0.68
N CYS A 159 19.04 4.69 -1.05
CA CYS A 159 20.40 4.89 -1.53
C CYS A 159 20.50 4.77 -3.06
N ASP A 160 19.72 3.87 -3.65
CA ASP A 160 19.72 3.55 -5.08
C ASP A 160 18.53 4.17 -5.84
N GLY A 161 17.54 4.71 -5.12
CA GLY A 161 16.37 5.33 -5.72
C GLY A 161 15.21 4.36 -5.93
N VAL A 162 14.42 4.60 -6.99
CA VAL A 162 13.29 3.75 -7.39
C VAL A 162 13.73 2.88 -8.57
N ASP A 163 13.54 1.58 -8.44
CA ASP A 163 13.80 0.60 -9.49
C ASP A 163 12.77 0.74 -10.62
N ALA A 164 13.23 0.59 -11.87
CA ALA A 164 12.39 0.74 -13.05
C ALA A 164 11.22 -0.26 -13.13
N SER A 165 11.31 -1.39 -12.42
CA SER A 165 10.23 -2.39 -12.35
C SER A 165 9.03 -1.95 -11.51
N TYR A 166 9.10 -0.84 -10.76
CA TYR A 166 8.00 -0.39 -9.91
C TYR A 166 6.76 -0.04 -10.73
N ASP A 167 6.92 0.75 -11.79
CA ASP A 167 5.82 1.17 -12.66
C ASP A 167 5.18 -0.04 -13.35
N GLU A 168 6.00 -0.98 -13.84
CA GLU A 168 5.52 -2.22 -14.43
C GLU A 168 4.70 -3.06 -13.42
N ALA A 169 5.18 -3.18 -12.18
CA ALA A 169 4.45 -3.88 -11.13
C ALA A 169 3.10 -3.20 -10.80
N LEU A 170 3.04 -1.87 -10.78
CA LEU A 170 1.81 -1.11 -10.58
C LEU A 170 0.83 -1.29 -11.75
N GLU A 171 1.34 -1.29 -12.99
CA GLU A 171 0.55 -1.52 -14.21
C GLU A 171 -0.06 -2.93 -14.21
N GLN A 172 0.73 -3.95 -13.88
CA GLN A 172 0.25 -5.31 -13.74
C GLN A 172 -0.83 -5.42 -12.65
N LEU A 173 -0.60 -4.78 -11.48
CA LEU A 173 -1.57 -4.72 -10.39
C LEU A 173 -2.88 -4.07 -10.83
N GLY A 174 -2.80 -2.88 -11.40
CA GLY A 174 -3.96 -2.11 -11.84
C GLY A 174 -4.77 -2.86 -12.89
N ALA A 175 -4.12 -3.41 -13.92
CA ALA A 175 -4.78 -4.17 -14.98
C ALA A 175 -5.47 -5.44 -14.46
N TYR A 176 -4.88 -6.12 -13.47
CA TYR A 176 -5.52 -7.26 -12.82
C TYR A 176 -6.75 -6.82 -12.03
N LEU A 177 -6.62 -5.82 -11.16
CA LEU A 177 -7.72 -5.36 -10.31
C LEU A 177 -8.89 -4.80 -11.12
N GLU A 178 -8.61 -4.14 -12.24
CA GLU A 178 -9.64 -3.65 -13.16
C GLU A 178 -10.48 -4.80 -13.73
N LYS A 179 -9.84 -5.91 -14.13
CA LYS A 179 -10.53 -7.13 -14.60
C LYS A 179 -11.31 -7.82 -13.48
N GLN A 180 -10.79 -7.78 -12.26
CA GLN A 180 -11.38 -8.49 -11.11
C GLN A 180 -12.31 -7.64 -10.25
N ARG A 181 -12.61 -6.39 -10.65
CA ARG A 181 -13.36 -5.42 -9.83
C ARG A 181 -14.71 -5.92 -9.33
N SER A 182 -15.39 -6.79 -10.08
CA SER A 182 -16.67 -7.38 -9.64
C SER A 182 -16.53 -8.36 -8.46
N THR A 183 -15.35 -8.97 -8.31
CA THR A 183 -15.03 -9.92 -7.22
C THR A 183 -14.16 -9.31 -6.14
N PHE A 184 -13.40 -8.26 -6.47
CA PHE A 184 -12.49 -7.51 -5.60
C PHE A 184 -12.88 -6.02 -5.62
N PRO A 185 -14.08 -5.64 -5.14
CA PRO A 185 -14.52 -4.25 -5.24
C PRO A 185 -13.81 -3.34 -4.23
N ASN A 186 -13.40 -3.86 -3.07
CA ASN A 186 -12.89 -3.05 -1.96
C ASN A 186 -11.36 -3.19 -1.82
N VAL A 187 -10.61 -2.62 -2.76
CA VAL A 187 -9.14 -2.69 -2.75
C VAL A 187 -8.54 -1.30 -2.62
N PHE A 188 -7.58 -1.16 -1.70
CA PHE A 188 -6.79 0.05 -1.50
C PHE A 188 -5.31 -0.28 -1.64
N PHE A 189 -4.57 0.66 -2.21
CA PHE A 189 -3.12 0.56 -2.30
C PHE A 189 -2.45 1.59 -1.41
N ALA A 190 -1.33 1.24 -0.80
CA ALA A 190 -0.42 2.20 -0.17
C ALA A 190 1.01 1.95 -0.63
N PRO A 191 1.73 2.95 -1.13
CA PRO A 191 3.15 2.79 -1.43
C PRO A 191 3.94 2.55 -0.14
N ALA A 192 5.17 2.07 -0.29
CA ALA A 192 6.07 1.88 0.85
C ALA A 192 6.25 3.18 1.64
N LEU A 193 6.38 3.04 2.96
CA LEU A 193 6.69 4.15 3.85
C LEU A 193 8.08 4.72 3.60
N HIS A 194 8.26 5.95 4.04
CA HIS A 194 9.56 6.59 4.01
C HIS A 194 10.57 5.84 4.90
N ASP A 195 11.75 5.55 4.36
CA ASP A 195 12.88 4.96 5.06
C ASP A 195 13.75 6.09 5.64
N HIS A 196 14.33 5.90 6.82
CA HIS A 196 15.21 6.89 7.45
C HIS A 196 16.65 6.38 7.60
N THR A 197 16.99 5.33 6.88
CA THR A 197 18.36 4.79 6.82
C THR A 197 19.24 5.78 6.08
N ARG A 198 20.38 6.12 6.70
CA ARG A 198 21.38 6.99 6.08
C ARG A 198 22.07 6.27 4.92
N CYS A 199 22.32 7.01 3.85
CA CYS A 199 23.13 6.57 2.74
C CYS A 199 24.51 7.24 2.76
N THR A 200 25.52 6.54 2.28
CA THR A 200 26.87 7.07 2.06
C THR A 200 27.42 6.42 0.80
N ASN A 201 27.74 7.25 -0.20
CA ASN A 201 28.22 6.79 -1.50
C ASN A 201 27.28 5.77 -2.18
N GLY A 202 25.96 5.98 -2.10
CA GLY A 202 24.97 5.09 -2.69
C GLY A 202 24.75 3.77 -1.93
N ALA A 203 25.37 3.56 -0.78
CA ALA A 203 25.15 2.37 0.05
C ALA A 203 24.55 2.75 1.41
N PHE A 204 23.84 1.80 2.04
CA PHE A 204 23.40 1.94 3.41
C PHE A 204 24.60 2.12 4.34
N ASN A 205 24.53 3.15 5.18
CA ASN A 205 25.54 3.40 6.20
C ASN A 205 25.09 2.83 7.54
N ASP A 206 25.36 1.55 7.73
CA ASP A 206 25.06 0.81 8.96
C ASP A 206 25.98 1.19 10.14
N SER A 207 26.98 2.05 9.91
CA SER A 207 28.01 2.38 10.88
C SER A 207 27.55 3.39 11.94
N LEU A 208 26.30 3.87 11.88
CA LEU A 208 25.70 4.79 12.85
C LEU A 208 24.64 4.04 13.67
N PRO A 209 25.01 3.50 14.84
CA PRO A 209 24.21 2.44 15.45
C PRO A 209 22.99 2.91 16.24
N THR A 210 22.79 4.21 16.48
CA THR A 210 21.86 4.66 17.53
C THR A 210 20.60 5.38 17.07
N ALA A 211 20.55 5.95 15.87
CA ALA A 211 19.39 6.76 15.47
C ALA A 211 19.18 6.79 13.96
N CYS A 212 17.90 6.84 13.59
CA CYS A 212 17.48 7.08 12.22
C CYS A 212 17.66 8.54 11.83
N GLN A 213 17.97 8.77 10.57
CA GLN A 213 18.41 10.07 10.10
C GLN A 213 17.20 10.98 9.89
N GLN A 214 17.23 12.18 10.48
CA GLN A 214 16.19 13.17 10.24
C GLN A 214 16.21 13.65 8.78
N PRO A 215 15.05 13.94 8.15
CA PRO A 215 14.99 14.48 6.79
C PRO A 215 15.84 15.74 6.58
N LYS A 216 15.93 16.60 7.60
CA LYS A 216 16.63 17.89 7.54
C LYS A 216 18.15 17.78 7.38
N VAL A 217 18.74 16.65 7.79
CA VAL A 217 20.20 16.47 7.82
C VAL A 217 20.75 15.97 6.46
N ARG A 218 19.88 15.78 5.45
CA ARG A 218 20.23 15.39 4.07
C ARG A 218 21.17 14.18 3.98
N GLY A 219 20.77 13.06 4.59
CA GLY A 219 21.50 11.79 4.52
C GLY A 219 20.96 10.79 3.50
N TYR A 220 19.86 11.12 2.83
CA TYR A 220 19.21 10.34 1.77
C TYR A 220 18.31 11.29 0.94
N PRO A 221 17.94 10.92 -0.30
CA PRO A 221 17.02 11.70 -1.12
C PRO A 221 15.60 11.68 -0.54
N LEU A 222 15.01 12.85 -0.34
CA LEU A 222 13.64 12.98 0.18
C LEU A 222 12.58 12.71 -0.90
N ASP A 223 12.96 12.72 -2.17
CA ASP A 223 12.04 12.60 -3.29
C ASP A 223 11.68 11.15 -3.65
N ILE A 224 12.37 10.14 -3.11
CA ILE A 224 12.11 8.73 -3.43
C ILE A 224 10.68 8.33 -3.05
N GLY A 225 10.28 8.58 -1.80
CA GLY A 225 8.93 8.24 -1.37
C GLY A 225 7.83 9.05 -2.08
N MET A 226 8.13 10.31 -2.43
CA MET A 226 7.24 11.12 -3.30
C MET A 226 7.13 10.53 -4.71
N THR A 227 8.23 9.99 -5.25
CA THR A 227 8.25 9.35 -6.57
C THR A 227 7.40 8.09 -6.57
N LEU A 228 7.54 7.24 -5.55
CA LEU A 228 6.69 6.05 -5.38
C LEU A 228 5.20 6.41 -5.24
N GLN A 229 4.90 7.43 -4.43
CA GLN A 229 3.54 7.92 -4.21
C GLN A 229 2.92 8.47 -5.50
N ARG A 230 3.69 9.23 -6.27
CA ARG A 230 3.24 9.79 -7.55
C ARG A 230 2.99 8.69 -8.56
N ALA A 231 3.95 7.78 -8.77
CA ALA A 231 3.79 6.67 -9.70
C ALA A 231 2.57 5.81 -9.34
N ALA A 232 2.40 5.46 -8.05
CA ALA A 232 1.22 4.75 -7.59
C ALA A 232 -0.08 5.50 -7.88
N HIS A 233 -0.14 6.81 -7.59
CA HIS A 233 -1.32 7.60 -7.86
C HIS A 233 -1.64 7.70 -9.36
N ASP A 234 -0.64 7.98 -10.19
CA ASP A 234 -0.81 8.17 -11.63
C ASP A 234 -1.24 6.86 -12.32
N ILE A 235 -0.66 5.73 -11.93
CA ILE A 235 -1.01 4.42 -12.51
C ILE A 235 -2.29 3.86 -11.88
N LEU A 236 -2.34 3.71 -10.56
CA LEU A 236 -3.45 3.02 -9.91
C LEU A 236 -4.71 3.88 -9.83
N THR A 237 -4.61 5.12 -9.34
CA THR A 237 -5.78 5.99 -9.18
C THR A 237 -6.26 6.52 -10.53
N THR A 238 -5.38 7.16 -11.30
CA THR A 238 -5.79 7.87 -12.52
C THR A 238 -6.17 6.90 -13.64
N LYS A 239 -5.33 5.89 -13.92
CA LYS A 239 -5.57 4.94 -15.01
C LYS A 239 -6.53 3.82 -14.59
N HIS A 240 -6.25 3.11 -13.49
CA HIS A 240 -7.01 1.90 -13.12
C HIS A 240 -8.12 2.09 -12.08
N LYS A 241 -8.32 3.30 -11.56
CA LYS A 241 -9.35 3.63 -10.54
C LYS A 241 -9.24 2.82 -9.24
N VAL A 242 -8.02 2.46 -8.85
CA VAL A 242 -7.71 1.85 -7.55
C VAL A 242 -7.26 2.97 -6.61
N PRO A 243 -7.97 3.23 -5.49
CA PRO A 243 -7.59 4.30 -4.59
C PRO A 243 -6.23 4.07 -3.93
N VAL A 244 -5.42 5.12 -3.87
CA VAL A 244 -4.11 5.13 -3.21
C VAL A 244 -4.15 5.94 -1.92
N ILE A 245 -3.72 5.33 -0.82
CA ILE A 245 -3.55 5.97 0.49
C ILE A 245 -2.20 6.67 0.52
N GLY A 246 -2.19 7.96 0.86
CA GLY A 246 -0.97 8.77 1.00
C GLY A 246 -0.14 8.36 2.21
N SER A 247 0.85 7.49 2.03
CA SER A 247 1.62 6.91 3.14
C SER A 247 2.96 7.62 3.40
N TYR A 248 3.54 8.22 2.35
CA TYR A 248 4.80 8.94 2.43
C TYR A 248 4.75 10.13 3.39
N GLN A 249 3.74 11.00 3.25
CA GLN A 249 3.65 12.22 4.06
C GLN A 249 3.50 11.90 5.56
N ALA A 250 2.75 10.84 5.88
CA ALA A 250 2.56 10.36 7.23
C ALA A 250 3.85 9.85 7.88
N SER A 251 4.79 9.35 7.07
CA SER A 251 6.04 8.74 7.56
C SER A 251 7.23 9.70 7.56
N LEU A 252 7.29 10.66 6.62
CA LEU A 252 8.48 11.49 6.37
C LEU A 252 9.09 12.15 7.61
N MET A 253 8.27 12.69 8.52
CA MET A 253 8.77 13.44 9.68
C MET A 253 8.95 12.58 10.93
N LEU A 254 8.71 11.28 10.85
CA LEU A 254 8.65 10.36 11.99
C LEU A 254 9.91 9.47 12.07
N HIS A 255 11.09 10.07 11.85
CA HIS A 255 12.38 9.37 11.95
C HIS A 255 12.62 8.80 13.35
N ASP A 256 12.01 9.35 14.40
CA ASP A 256 12.13 8.90 15.78
C ASP A 256 11.07 7.88 16.19
N ALA A 257 10.09 7.62 15.32
CA ALA A 257 9.06 6.59 15.52
C ALA A 257 9.51 5.20 15.04
N HIS A 258 10.79 5.02 14.74
CA HIS A 258 11.38 3.75 14.31
C HIS A 258 11.72 2.82 15.47
N VAL A 259 11.96 1.54 15.16
CA VAL A 259 12.34 0.54 16.16
C VAL A 259 13.77 0.81 16.64
N LEU A 260 13.92 1.08 17.94
CA LEU A 260 15.19 1.50 18.54
C LEU A 260 16.16 0.32 18.70
N PRO A 261 17.49 0.56 18.83
CA PRO A 261 18.49 -0.50 18.96
C PRO A 261 18.19 -1.52 20.07
N ARG A 262 17.64 -1.07 21.19
CA ARG A 262 17.26 -1.93 22.33
C ARG A 262 16.11 -2.90 22.03
N GLN A 263 15.39 -2.68 20.93
CA GLN A 263 14.24 -3.46 20.49
C GLN A 263 14.57 -4.37 19.30
N THR A 264 15.75 -4.23 18.69
CA THR A 264 16.18 -5.07 17.57
C THR A 264 17.14 -6.16 18.02
N ILE A 265 17.07 -7.32 17.36
CA ILE A 265 17.98 -8.45 17.64
C ILE A 265 19.44 -8.08 17.32
N ALA A 266 19.63 -7.20 16.34
CA ALA A 266 20.96 -6.78 15.88
C ALA A 266 21.59 -5.69 16.77
N GLY A 267 20.87 -5.14 17.75
CA GLY A 267 21.37 -4.02 18.56
C GLY A 267 21.58 -2.74 17.74
N ARG A 268 20.82 -2.56 16.65
CA ARG A 268 20.90 -1.42 15.72
C ARG A 268 19.52 -0.79 15.53
N ALA A 269 19.47 0.52 15.29
CA ALA A 269 18.21 1.16 14.93
C ALA A 269 17.70 0.56 13.62
N ASP A 270 16.41 0.22 13.58
CA ASP A 270 15.72 -0.25 12.39
C ASP A 270 14.90 0.91 11.84
N CYS A 271 15.49 1.56 10.83
CA CYS A 271 14.98 2.77 10.21
C CYS A 271 14.04 2.51 9.04
N LEU A 272 13.60 1.27 8.91
CA LEU A 272 12.61 0.85 7.94
C LEU A 272 11.26 0.64 8.62
N HIS A 273 11.25 -0.01 9.77
CA HIS A 273 10.01 -0.37 10.44
C HIS A 273 9.65 0.61 11.58
N TYR A 274 8.36 0.89 11.70
CA TYR A 274 7.81 1.86 12.66
C TYR A 274 7.30 1.18 13.93
N CYS A 275 7.52 1.82 15.08
CA CYS A 275 6.95 1.48 16.38
C CYS A 275 5.42 1.67 16.42
N ARG A 276 4.82 1.12 17.47
CA ARG A 276 3.44 1.39 17.87
C ARG A 276 3.39 2.13 19.21
N PRO A 277 2.44 3.06 19.40
CA PRO A 277 1.60 3.66 18.35
C PRO A 277 2.43 4.52 17.39
N GLY A 278 1.99 4.70 16.14
CA GLY A 278 2.71 5.50 15.14
C GLY A 278 2.07 5.52 13.75
N VAL A 279 2.91 5.49 12.70
CA VAL A 279 2.47 5.45 11.29
C VAL A 279 1.48 4.32 10.98
N PRO A 280 1.67 3.07 11.48
CA PRO A 280 0.76 1.98 11.15
C PRO A 280 -0.69 2.29 11.52
N GLU A 281 -0.92 2.91 12.68
CA GLU A 281 -2.23 3.36 13.09
C GLU A 281 -2.81 4.45 12.19
N GLN A 282 -2.00 5.43 11.74
CA GLN A 282 -2.48 6.45 10.80
C GLN A 282 -2.92 5.84 9.47
N LEU A 283 -2.15 4.88 8.96
CA LEU A 283 -2.51 4.16 7.74
C LEU A 283 -3.76 3.30 7.92
N ALA A 284 -3.90 2.65 9.08
CA ALA A 284 -5.09 1.86 9.41
C ALA A 284 -6.35 2.73 9.41
N ALA A 285 -6.28 3.92 10.00
CA ALA A 285 -7.38 4.88 9.99
C ALA A 285 -7.71 5.39 8.58
N ALA A 286 -6.69 5.68 7.76
CA ALA A 286 -6.90 6.07 6.37
C ALA A 286 -7.54 4.94 5.54
N ALA A 287 -7.11 3.69 5.75
CA ALA A 287 -7.70 2.52 5.10
C ALA A 287 -9.16 2.31 5.51
N ALA A 288 -9.47 2.47 6.80
CA ALA A 288 -10.84 2.39 7.31
C ALA A 288 -11.74 3.47 6.71
N ALA A 289 -11.25 4.72 6.60
CA ALA A 289 -11.98 5.81 5.96
C ALA A 289 -12.24 5.53 4.47
N ALA A 290 -11.23 5.01 3.76
CA ALA A 290 -11.37 4.65 2.34
C ALA A 290 -12.35 3.47 2.14
N ALA A 291 -12.33 2.49 3.04
CA ALA A 291 -13.30 1.40 3.07
C ALA A 291 -14.73 1.91 3.30
N ALA A 292 -14.92 2.80 4.28
CA ALA A 292 -16.23 3.37 4.56
C ALA A 292 -16.79 4.20 3.38
N ALA A 293 -15.93 4.85 2.60
CA ALA A 293 -16.33 5.65 1.44
C ALA A 293 -16.71 4.81 0.20
N THR A 294 -16.20 3.58 0.10
CA THR A 294 -16.41 2.69 -1.06
C THR A 294 -17.38 1.57 -0.80
N ALA A 295 -17.63 1.24 0.48
CA ALA A 295 -18.69 0.33 0.87
C ALA A 295 -20.00 0.85 0.28
N ALA A 296 -20.49 0.19 -0.76
CA ALA A 296 -21.87 0.34 -1.18
C ALA A 296 -22.73 0.20 0.08
N PRO A 297 -23.79 1.02 0.27
CA PRO A 297 -24.66 0.86 1.41
C PRO A 297 -25.06 -0.60 1.44
N ALA A 298 -24.55 -1.35 2.41
CA ALA A 298 -24.85 -2.77 2.54
C ALA A 298 -26.36 -2.85 2.43
N GLU A 299 -26.88 -3.68 1.54
CA GLU A 299 -28.32 -3.94 1.48
C GLU A 299 -28.69 -4.35 2.90
N VAL A 300 -29.24 -3.39 3.64
CA VAL A 300 -29.50 -3.56 5.05
C VAL A 300 -30.58 -4.62 5.05
N CYS A 301 -30.22 -5.84 5.44
CA CYS A 301 -31.20 -6.87 5.75
C CYS A 301 -32.15 -6.22 6.75
N SER A 302 -33.33 -5.82 6.27
CA SER A 302 -34.27 -4.96 6.98
C SER A 302 -34.62 -5.60 8.31
N SER A 303 -33.90 -5.15 9.33
CA SER A 303 -34.13 -5.45 10.72
C SER A 303 -33.73 -4.19 11.49
N SER A 304 -34.72 -3.32 11.63
CA SER A 304 -34.85 -2.36 12.73
C SER A 304 -33.63 -1.49 13.03
N SER A 305 -33.51 -0.44 12.22
CA SER A 305 -32.80 0.84 12.42
C SER A 305 -32.30 1.17 13.84
N SER A 306 -30.98 1.33 13.96
CA SER A 306 -30.36 2.37 14.78
C SER A 306 -29.35 3.12 13.90
N SER A 307 -29.53 4.43 13.77
CA SER A 307 -28.81 5.32 12.86
C SER A 307 -27.30 5.27 13.07
N ARG A 308 -26.55 4.68 12.14
CA ARG A 308 -25.09 4.68 12.16
C ARG A 308 -24.59 5.93 11.41
N LYS A 309 -23.90 6.84 12.09
CA LYS A 309 -23.35 8.08 11.53
C LYS A 309 -22.08 7.74 10.71
N GLN A 310 -22.03 8.13 9.43
CA GLN A 310 -20.79 8.08 8.65
C GLN A 310 -19.78 9.08 9.23
N LEU A 311 -18.54 8.63 9.44
CA LEU A 311 -17.43 9.46 9.90
C LEU A 311 -16.79 10.16 8.70
N SER A 312 -16.58 11.48 8.80
CA SER A 312 -15.83 12.27 7.82
C SER A 312 -14.32 12.17 8.06
N ASN A 313 -13.51 12.54 7.07
CA ASN A 313 -12.04 12.65 7.25
C ASN A 313 -11.66 13.59 8.42
N ALA A 314 -12.46 14.63 8.66
CA ALA A 314 -12.27 15.53 9.79
C ALA A 314 -12.59 14.86 11.13
N ASP A 315 -13.58 13.95 11.18
CA ASP A 315 -13.90 13.17 12.38
C ASP A 315 -12.77 12.16 12.70
N VAL A 316 -12.17 11.55 11.69
CA VAL A 316 -11.01 10.65 11.84
C VAL A 316 -9.77 11.42 12.31
N GLU A 317 -9.50 12.59 11.73
CA GLU A 317 -8.40 13.48 12.14
C GLU A 317 -8.60 13.99 13.58
N SER A 318 -9.84 14.35 13.95
CA SER A 318 -10.20 14.78 15.30
C SER A 318 -10.06 13.66 16.32
N TYR A 319 -10.53 12.45 16.02
CA TYR A 319 -10.36 11.27 16.86
C TYR A 319 -8.87 10.95 17.11
N TRP A 320 -8.05 11.14 16.09
CA TRP A 320 -6.60 10.97 16.19
C TRP A 320 -5.91 11.99 17.07
N LEU A 321 -6.25 13.27 16.89
CA LEU A 321 -5.77 14.34 17.74
C LEU A 321 -6.16 14.08 19.19
N ASP A 322 -7.39 13.62 19.41
CA ASP A 322 -7.91 13.28 20.74
C ASP A 322 -7.19 12.07 21.37
N MET A 323 -6.91 11.01 20.59
CA MET A 323 -6.16 9.84 21.06
C MET A 323 -4.71 10.21 21.44
N LEU A 324 -4.02 10.99 20.59
CA LEU A 324 -2.67 11.47 20.88
C LEU A 324 -2.63 12.37 22.13
N THR A 325 -3.67 13.18 22.37
CA THR A 325 -3.75 14.01 23.58
C THR A 325 -4.13 13.21 24.83
N THR A 326 -4.99 12.20 24.67
CA THR A 326 -5.50 11.39 25.79
C THR A 326 -4.41 10.48 26.36
N GLU A 327 -3.63 9.78 25.51
CA GLU A 327 -2.51 8.95 26.00
C GLU A 327 -1.36 9.78 26.57
N ALA A 328 -1.11 10.96 25.99
CA ALA A 328 -0.04 11.85 26.44
C ALA A 328 -0.35 12.56 27.76
N SER A 329 -1.62 12.62 28.18
CA SER A 329 -2.06 13.31 29.41
C SER A 329 -1.51 12.71 30.71
N SER A 330 -1.01 11.48 30.68
CA SER A 330 -0.45 10.79 31.86
C SER A 330 1.04 11.04 32.09
N ASP A 331 1.76 11.61 31.11
CA ASP A 331 3.21 11.89 31.17
C ASP A 331 3.51 13.28 30.54
N PRO A 332 3.95 14.27 31.33
CA PRO A 332 4.25 15.62 30.84
C PRO A 332 5.26 15.67 29.69
N GLN A 333 6.22 14.74 29.63
CA GLN A 333 7.20 14.70 28.53
C GLN A 333 6.57 14.19 27.23
N ARG A 334 5.67 13.21 27.32
CA ARG A 334 4.89 12.74 26.16
C ARG A 334 3.89 13.79 25.70
N ALA A 335 3.27 14.53 26.61
CA ALA A 335 2.39 15.66 26.28
C ALA A 335 3.11 16.74 25.48
N ALA A 336 4.33 17.11 25.91
CA ALA A 336 5.16 18.07 25.20
C ALA A 336 5.58 17.56 23.80
N ALA A 337 5.95 16.28 23.69
CA ALA A 337 6.31 15.67 22.41
C ALA A 337 5.10 15.58 21.44
N ALA A 338 3.93 15.20 21.94
CA ALA A 338 2.70 15.17 21.16
C ALA A 338 2.29 16.58 20.68
N ALA A 339 2.39 17.59 21.54
CA ALA A 339 2.12 18.98 21.16
C ALA A 339 3.12 19.51 20.10
N ALA A 340 4.39 19.16 20.22
CA ALA A 340 5.41 19.52 19.23
C ALA A 340 5.18 18.82 17.88
N ALA A 341 4.77 17.55 17.89
CA ALA A 341 4.39 16.81 16.70
C ALA A 341 3.15 17.40 16.02
N GLN A 342 2.13 17.78 16.80
CA GLN A 342 0.93 18.46 16.28
C GLN A 342 1.27 19.81 15.63
N GLN A 343 2.12 20.62 16.26
CA GLN A 343 2.54 21.90 15.69
C GLN A 343 3.33 21.69 14.40
N THR A 344 4.25 20.71 14.38
CA THR A 344 5.01 20.34 13.19
C THR A 344 4.10 19.93 12.03
N LEU A 345 3.07 19.13 12.29
CA LEU A 345 2.09 18.73 11.26
C LEU A 345 1.31 19.94 10.70
N LYS A 346 0.93 20.89 11.56
CA LYS A 346 0.25 22.13 11.12
C LYS A 346 1.16 22.99 10.24
N ASP A 347 2.41 23.15 10.63
CA ASP A 347 3.38 23.95 9.88
C ASP A 347 3.67 23.33 8.51
N VAL A 348 3.83 22.00 8.47
CA VAL A 348 4.02 21.26 7.21
C VAL A 348 2.79 21.36 6.31
N ARG A 349 1.57 21.26 6.85
CA ARG A 349 0.34 21.45 6.07
C ARG A 349 0.28 22.85 5.46
N ALA A 350 0.66 23.88 6.23
CA ALA A 350 0.70 25.25 5.73
C ALA A 350 1.74 25.41 4.61
N GLU A 351 2.94 24.85 4.76
CA GLU A 351 4.00 24.88 3.75
C GLU A 351 3.58 24.14 2.46
N MET A 352 2.94 22.97 2.60
CA MET A 352 2.43 22.20 1.46
C MET A 352 1.33 22.95 0.70
N MET A 353 0.39 23.57 1.42
CA MET A 353 -0.66 24.38 0.79
C MET A 353 -0.05 25.58 0.05
N ALA A 354 0.97 26.23 0.62
CA ALA A 354 1.69 27.31 -0.04
C ALA A 354 2.42 26.83 -1.30
N HIS A 355 3.10 25.69 -1.25
CA HIS A 355 3.79 25.11 -2.40
C HIS A 355 2.81 24.67 -3.50
N HIS A 356 1.68 24.06 -3.13
CA HIS A 356 0.62 23.71 -4.08
C HIS A 356 0.03 24.95 -4.76
N GLN A 357 -0.21 26.02 -3.99
CA GLN A 357 -0.68 27.29 -4.52
C GLN A 357 0.36 27.93 -5.47
N GLN A 358 1.65 27.82 -5.16
CA GLN A 358 2.74 28.30 -6.01
C GLN A 358 2.85 27.49 -7.33
N GLN A 359 2.62 26.17 -7.27
CA GLN A 359 2.62 25.31 -8.46
C GLN A 359 1.40 25.52 -9.37
N GLN A 360 0.30 26.06 -8.84
CA GLN A 360 -0.89 26.40 -9.64
C GLN A 360 -0.81 27.79 -10.31
N GLN A 361 0.12 28.66 -9.89
CA GLN A 361 0.25 30.03 -10.43
C GLN A 361 0.77 30.18 -11.88
N PRO A 362 1.57 29.27 -12.49
CA PRO A 362 2.08 29.50 -13.85
C PRO A 362 1.06 29.24 -14.98
N ALA A 363 -0.09 28.62 -14.73
CA ALA A 363 -1.09 28.36 -15.78
C ALA A 363 -1.96 29.58 -16.13
N ALA A 364 -2.23 30.47 -15.16
CA ALA A 364 -3.09 31.63 -15.38
C ALA A 364 -2.36 32.80 -16.08
N ALA A 365 -1.05 32.96 -15.83
CA ALA A 365 -0.26 34.04 -16.43
C ALA A 365 0.06 33.79 -17.92
N ALA A 366 0.25 32.52 -18.31
CA ALA A 366 0.53 32.16 -19.71
C ALA A 366 -0.71 32.32 -20.61
N ALA A 367 -1.93 32.11 -20.08
CA ALA A 367 -3.17 32.30 -20.84
C ALA A 367 -3.55 33.78 -21.05
N ALA A 368 -3.11 34.67 -20.15
CA ALA A 368 -3.35 36.11 -20.26
C ALA A 368 -2.38 36.83 -21.24
N ALA A 369 -1.19 36.27 -21.48
CA ALA A 369 -0.22 36.84 -22.42
C ALA A 369 -0.51 36.52 -23.90
N SER A 370 -1.30 35.47 -24.18
CA SER A 370 -1.64 35.03 -25.54
C SER A 370 -2.86 35.72 -26.17
N SER A 371 -3.55 36.61 -25.47
CA SER A 371 -4.79 37.25 -25.93
C SER A 371 -4.66 38.73 -26.30
N SER A 372 -3.46 39.31 -26.29
CA SER A 372 -3.23 40.75 -26.51
C SER A 372 -2.44 41.13 -27.78
N SER A 373 -2.31 40.25 -28.77
CA SER A 373 -1.60 40.55 -30.02
C SER A 373 -2.44 40.29 -31.28
N SER A 374 -3.45 41.12 -31.51
CA SER A 374 -4.16 41.16 -32.79
C SER A 374 -4.78 42.54 -33.06
N SER A 375 -3.95 43.51 -33.43
CA SER A 375 -4.38 44.68 -34.23
C SER A 375 -3.20 45.46 -34.82
N SER A 376 -3.45 46.06 -35.98
CA SER A 376 -2.71 47.11 -36.71
C SER A 376 -1.50 46.73 -37.61
N SER A 377 -1.85 46.44 -38.88
CA SER A 377 -1.60 47.29 -40.08
C SER A 377 -0.18 47.53 -40.64
N SER A 378 0.01 46.98 -41.85
CA SER A 378 0.46 47.60 -43.13
C SER A 378 1.79 48.37 -43.26
N SER A 379 2.50 47.95 -44.32
CA SER A 379 3.32 48.72 -45.29
C SER A 379 4.59 49.43 -44.82
N SER A 380 5.76 48.98 -45.28
CA SER A 380 6.46 49.58 -46.42
C SER A 380 7.85 48.95 -46.64
N SER A 381 8.22 48.92 -47.91
CA SER A 381 9.49 48.55 -48.54
C SER A 381 10.75 49.19 -47.95
N SER A 382 11.85 48.45 -47.88
CA SER A 382 13.10 48.81 -48.59
C SER A 382 14.24 47.80 -48.36
N SER A 383 15.00 47.64 -49.44
CA SER A 383 16.23 46.90 -49.69
C SER A 383 17.32 47.08 -48.64
N SER A 384 18.16 46.05 -48.41
CA SER A 384 19.63 46.13 -48.54
C SER A 384 20.33 44.82 -48.21
N SER A 385 21.25 44.49 -49.10
CA SER A 385 22.27 43.44 -49.11
C SER A 385 23.17 43.42 -47.87
N SER A 386 23.65 42.24 -47.45
CA SER A 386 25.09 41.91 -47.35
C SER A 386 25.39 40.73 -46.40
N SER A 387 25.94 39.67 -47.02
CA SER A 387 27.21 39.00 -46.66
C SER A 387 27.48 38.35 -45.29
N ARG A 388 28.04 37.13 -45.41
CA ARG A 388 28.98 36.41 -44.50
C ARG A 388 28.36 35.76 -43.27
N ARG A 389 28.82 34.62 -42.76
CA ARG A 389 29.90 33.68 -43.10
C ARG A 389 29.58 32.39 -42.34
N ALA A 390 29.80 31.24 -42.96
CA ALA A 390 29.91 29.97 -42.26
C ALA A 390 31.30 29.87 -41.61
N HIS A 391 31.38 29.35 -40.39
CA HIS A 391 32.52 28.60 -39.89
C HIS A 391 32.06 27.58 -38.86
N HIS A 392 32.43 26.33 -39.16
CA HIS A 392 32.73 25.16 -38.32
C HIS A 392 31.79 24.75 -37.19
#